data_AF-A0A0D6LVG5-F1
#
_entry.id   AF-A0A0D6LVG5-F1
#
_cell.length_a   1.000
_cell.length_b   1.000
_cell.length_c   1.000
_cell.angle_alpha   90.00
_cell.angle_beta   90.00
_cell.angle_gamma   90.00
#
_symmetry.space_group_name_H-M   'P 1'
#
loop_
_entity.id
_entity.type
_entity.pdbx_description
1 polymer ?
#
loop_
_entity_poly.entity_id
_entity_poly.type
_entity_poly.pdbx_seq_one_letter_code
_entity_poly.pdbx_strand_id
1 'polypeptide(L)'
;MRYEPFRMARTEELSEIAHRRAIAAVDWVDSLTEIAEVPETEDKVALVKSCYSPLTIFNFSARTAQNTPNPDILCLCSHSYVPRRLPPEFNETNHLSNVLIDRTLNELVAPLRKLNLKEEEIVPLKAIIILNPSK
;
A
#
# COMPACT_ATOMS: atom_id res chain seq x y z
N MET A 1 8.00 5.91 5.63
CA MET A 1 6.72 6.63 5.47
C MET A 1 5.89 6.47 6.73
N ARG A 2 5.24 7.54 7.18
CA ARG A 2 4.39 7.58 8.38
C ARG A 2 2.90 7.48 8.01
N TYR A 3 2.10 6.81 8.84
CA TYR A 3 0.74 6.34 8.52
C TYR A 3 -0.29 6.64 9.61
N GLU A 4 0.09 7.36 10.66
CA GLU A 4 -0.81 7.76 11.73
C GLU A 4 -1.96 8.61 11.16
N PRO A 5 -3.24 8.27 11.42
CA PRO A 5 -4.38 8.91 10.77
C PRO A 5 -4.74 10.25 11.44
N PHE A 6 -3.90 11.28 11.27
CA PHE A 6 -4.12 12.58 11.91
C PHE A 6 -5.21 13.42 11.23
N ARG A 7 -5.35 13.32 9.91
CA ARG A 7 -6.37 14.07 9.16
C ARG A 7 -6.87 13.30 7.94
N MET A 8 -8.02 13.69 7.44
CA MET A 8 -8.48 13.21 6.15
C MET A 8 -7.57 13.74 5.02
N ALA A 9 -7.26 12.87 4.06
CA ALA A 9 -6.57 13.26 2.83
C ALA A 9 -7.45 14.18 1.98
N ARG A 10 -6.84 15.10 1.24
CA ARG A 10 -7.52 15.90 0.23
C ARG A 10 -7.43 15.20 -1.13
N THR A 11 -8.34 15.50 -2.04
CA THR A 11 -8.42 14.83 -3.35
C THR A 11 -7.15 15.05 -4.16
N GLU A 12 -6.59 16.26 -4.13
CA GLU A 12 -5.33 16.62 -4.79
C GLU A 12 -4.10 15.89 -4.22
N GLU A 13 -4.20 15.29 -3.03
CA GLU A 13 -3.09 14.58 -2.40
C GLU A 13 -3.01 13.11 -2.83
N LEU A 14 -4.06 12.57 -3.45
CA LEU A 14 -4.09 11.16 -3.85
C LEU A 14 -3.08 10.84 -4.97
N SER A 15 -2.91 11.75 -5.92
CA SER A 15 -1.90 11.62 -6.99
C SER A 15 -0.48 11.63 -6.40
N GLU A 16 -0.21 12.53 -5.46
CA GLU A 16 1.06 12.62 -4.75
C GLU A 16 1.35 11.37 -3.91
N ILE A 17 0.33 10.83 -3.25
CA ILE A 17 0.42 9.57 -2.52
C ILE A 17 0.76 8.44 -3.49
N ALA A 18 0.04 8.31 -4.61
CA ALA A 18 0.32 7.31 -5.63
C ALA A 18 1.76 7.43 -6.18
N HIS A 19 2.20 8.64 -6.49
CA HIS A 19 3.57 8.90 -6.97
C HIS A 19 4.63 8.46 -5.96
N ARG A 20 4.50 8.83 -4.68
CA ARG A 20 5.42 8.38 -3.61
C ARG A 20 5.42 6.87 -3.45
N ARG A 21 4.26 6.22 -3.62
CA ARG A 21 4.15 4.76 -3.56
C ARG A 21 4.85 4.11 -4.76
N ALA A 22 4.85 4.74 -5.93
CA ALA A 22 5.56 4.25 -7.10
C ALA A 22 7.07 4.34 -6.92
N ILE A 23 7.58 5.48 -6.42
CA ILE A 23 9.00 5.64 -6.06
C ILE A 23 9.41 4.56 -5.06
N ALA A 24 8.64 4.38 -3.98
CA ALA A 24 8.97 3.36 -3.00
C ALA A 24 8.95 1.94 -3.57
N ALA A 25 8.08 1.64 -4.54
CA ALA A 25 8.09 0.34 -5.21
C ALA A 25 9.38 0.13 -6.02
N VAL A 26 9.86 1.17 -6.71
CA VAL A 26 11.16 1.15 -7.40
C VAL A 26 12.29 0.90 -6.39
N ASP A 27 12.36 1.68 -5.31
CA ASP A 27 13.40 1.53 -4.28
C ASP A 27 13.43 0.11 -3.69
N TRP A 28 12.25 -0.47 -3.44
CA TRP A 28 12.10 -1.84 -2.95
C TRP A 28 12.58 -2.88 -3.97
N VAL A 29 12.22 -2.72 -5.24
CA VAL A 29 12.66 -3.64 -6.31
C VAL A 29 14.16 -3.55 -6.49
N ASP A 30 14.74 -2.35 -6.54
CA ASP A 30 16.18 -2.17 -6.70
C ASP A 30 16.95 -2.84 -5.56
N SER A 31 16.52 -2.61 -4.31
CA SER A 31 17.16 -3.20 -3.13
C SER A 31 17.08 -4.74 -3.13
N LEU A 32 15.92 -5.31 -3.50
CA LEU A 32 15.74 -6.77 -3.49
C LEU A 32 16.42 -7.47 -4.66
N THR A 33 16.45 -6.82 -5.83
CA THR A 33 17.10 -7.38 -7.02
C THR A 33 18.61 -7.31 -6.95
N GLU A 34 19.18 -6.35 -6.21
CA GLU A 34 20.60 -6.35 -5.85
C GLU A 34 20.95 -7.57 -4.99
N ILE A 35 20.12 -7.89 -3.99
CA ILE A 35 20.32 -9.06 -3.12
C ILE A 35 20.09 -10.37 -3.89
N ALA A 36 19.10 -10.41 -4.77
CA ALA A 36 18.75 -11.60 -5.56
C ALA A 36 19.61 -11.78 -6.81
N GLU A 37 20.62 -10.92 -7.02
CA GLU A 37 21.51 -10.94 -8.19
C GLU A 37 20.76 -10.95 -9.52
N VAL A 38 19.67 -10.17 -9.64
CA VAL A 38 18.91 -9.99 -10.90
C VAL A 38 19.48 -8.78 -11.65
N PRO A 39 20.25 -8.97 -12.74
CA PRO A 39 21.00 -7.90 -13.36
C PRO A 39 20.17 -7.11 -14.38
N GLU A 40 19.16 -7.73 -14.99
CA GLU A 40 18.47 -7.18 -16.14
C GLU A 40 17.48 -6.08 -15.76
N THR A 41 17.62 -4.91 -16.39
CA THR A 41 16.74 -3.76 -16.15
C THR A 41 15.30 -4.07 -16.54
N GLU A 42 15.09 -4.88 -17.58
CA GLU A 42 13.76 -5.29 -18.04
C GLU A 42 13.00 -6.07 -16.97
N ASP A 43 13.68 -6.98 -16.26
CA ASP A 43 13.11 -7.73 -15.16
C ASP A 43 12.74 -6.81 -13.99
N LYS A 44 13.60 -5.85 -13.63
CA LYS A 44 13.29 -4.86 -12.59
C LYS A 44 12.04 -4.05 -12.95
N VAL A 45 11.93 -3.59 -14.20
CA VAL A 45 10.74 -2.87 -14.67
C VAL A 45 9.50 -3.76 -14.62
N ALA A 46 9.61 -5.04 -14.99
CA ALA A 46 8.52 -5.99 -14.89
C ALA A 46 8.06 -6.19 -13.44
N LEU A 47 9.00 -6.33 -12.50
CA LEU A 47 8.71 -6.43 -11.07
C LEU A 47 8.01 -5.18 -10.53
N VAL A 48 8.47 -3.98 -10.85
CA VAL A 48 7.80 -2.72 -10.42
C VAL A 48 6.36 -2.67 -10.92
N LYS A 49 6.14 -2.96 -12.21
CA LYS A 49 4.80 -2.99 -12.82
C LYS A 49 3.90 -4.03 -12.17
N SER A 50 4.45 -5.20 -11.85
CA SER A 50 3.69 -6.34 -11.33
C SER A 50 3.34 -6.16 -9.84
N CYS A 51 4.22 -5.50 -9.07
CA CYS A 51 4.13 -5.39 -7.62
C CYS A 51 3.51 -4.08 -7.12
N TYR A 52 3.51 -2.99 -7.89
CA TYR A 52 3.09 -1.66 -7.41
C TYR A 52 1.72 -1.67 -6.73
N SER A 53 0.70 -2.23 -7.39
CA SER A 53 -0.67 -2.31 -6.85
C SER A 53 -0.78 -3.21 -5.61
N PRO A 54 -0.39 -4.50 -5.64
CA PRO A 54 -0.50 -5.36 -4.46
C PRO A 54 0.37 -4.87 -3.29
N LEU A 55 1.58 -4.34 -3.56
CA LEU A 55 2.44 -3.78 -2.54
C LEU A 55 1.81 -2.54 -1.89
N THR A 56 1.15 -1.69 -2.66
CA THR A 56 0.47 -0.49 -2.14
C THR A 56 -0.73 -0.86 -1.26
N ILE A 57 -1.59 -1.77 -1.73
CA ILE A 57 -2.74 -2.25 -0.94
C ILE A 57 -2.24 -2.93 0.34
N PHE A 58 -1.23 -3.79 0.26
CA PHE A 58 -0.66 -4.45 1.44
C PHE A 58 -0.10 -3.44 2.45
N ASN A 59 0.63 -2.42 1.99
CA ASN A 59 1.16 -1.39 2.88
C ASN A 59 0.04 -0.59 3.56
N PHE A 60 -0.99 -0.14 2.84
CA PHE A 60 -2.13 0.52 3.48
C PHE A 60 -2.83 -0.39 4.48
N SER A 61 -2.97 -1.68 4.15
CA SER A 61 -3.64 -2.65 5.01
C SER A 61 -2.88 -2.90 6.31
N ALA A 62 -1.59 -3.24 6.21
CA ALA A 62 -0.74 -3.52 7.36
C ALA A 62 -0.60 -2.29 8.26
N ARG A 63 -0.42 -1.10 7.66
CA ARG A 63 -0.28 0.14 8.42
C ARG A 63 -1.58 0.57 9.07
N THR A 64 -2.72 0.41 8.41
CA THR A 64 -4.03 0.67 9.04
C THR A 64 -4.26 -0.26 10.22
N ALA A 65 -3.92 -1.54 10.09
CA ALA A 65 -4.05 -2.52 11.17
C ALA A 65 -3.21 -2.14 12.40
N GLN A 66 -2.00 -1.61 12.20
CA GLN A 66 -1.09 -1.20 13.28
C GLN A 66 -1.41 0.16 13.91
N ASN A 67 -1.90 1.13 13.13
CA ASN A 67 -1.98 2.52 13.56
C ASN A 67 -3.35 2.91 14.14
N THR A 68 -4.40 2.12 13.91
CA THR A 68 -5.74 2.46 14.41
C THR A 68 -6.64 1.24 14.58
N PRO A 69 -7.45 1.18 15.66
CA PRO A 69 -8.51 0.19 15.80
C PRO A 69 -9.79 0.58 15.02
N ASN A 70 -9.89 1.83 14.52
CA ASN A 70 -11.08 2.31 13.85
C ASN A 70 -11.37 1.47 12.59
N PRO A 71 -12.54 0.82 12.48
CA PRO A 71 -12.87 -0.07 11.35
C PRO A 71 -13.28 0.69 10.08
N ASP A 72 -13.49 2.00 10.15
CA ASP A 72 -14.10 2.78 9.06
C ASP A 72 -13.15 3.77 8.39
N ILE A 73 -11.85 3.64 8.65
CA ILE A 73 -10.82 4.45 7.98
C ILE A 73 -9.69 3.58 7.44
N LEU A 74 -9.19 3.96 6.26
CA LEU A 74 -7.98 3.41 5.67
C LEU A 74 -6.85 4.44 5.80
N CYS A 75 -5.76 4.06 6.47
CA CYS A 75 -4.59 4.92 6.62
C CYS A 75 -3.80 4.97 5.31
N LEU A 76 -3.51 6.18 4.85
CA LEU A 76 -2.63 6.45 3.72
C LEU A 76 -1.26 6.92 4.25
N CYS A 77 -0.27 7.07 3.36
CA CYS A 77 0.98 7.70 3.78
C CYS A 77 0.78 9.20 4.05
N SER A 78 1.77 9.83 4.68
CA SER A 78 1.77 11.28 4.97
C SER A 78 0.70 11.72 5.96
N HIS A 79 0.54 10.95 7.04
CA HIS A 79 -0.29 11.33 8.19
C HIS A 79 -1.79 11.51 7.84
N SER A 80 -2.25 10.83 6.79
CA SER A 80 -3.59 11.00 6.26
C SER A 80 -4.38 9.71 6.24
N TYR A 81 -5.70 9.82 6.21
CA TYR A 81 -6.60 8.69 6.03
C TYR A 81 -7.73 9.04 5.06
N VAL A 82 -8.43 8.02 4.60
CA VAL A 82 -9.72 8.16 3.92
C VAL A 82 -10.79 7.36 4.65
N PRO A 83 -12.05 7.84 4.68
CA PRO A 83 -13.16 7.09 5.23
C PRO A 83 -13.52 5.88 4.34
N ARG A 84 -14.17 4.86 4.94
CA ARG A 84 -14.73 3.70 4.23
C ARG A 84 -15.66 4.10 3.08
N ARG A 85 -16.37 5.21 3.24
CA ARG A 85 -17.19 5.85 2.22
C ARG A 85 -16.61 7.22 1.90
N LEU A 86 -15.98 7.33 0.73
CA LEU A 86 -15.42 8.55 0.21
C LEU A 86 -16.52 9.59 -0.06
N PRO A 87 -16.24 10.88 0.23
CA PRO A 87 -17.07 11.98 -0.22
C PRO A 87 -17.17 12.06 -1.75
N PRO A 88 -18.25 12.66 -2.30
CA PRO A 88 -18.48 12.73 -3.74
C PRO A 88 -17.32 13.33 -4.55
N GLU A 89 -16.60 14.30 -4.01
CA GLU A 89 -15.47 14.97 -4.67
C GLU A 89 -14.31 14.02 -5.03
N PHE A 90 -14.21 12.86 -4.38
CA PHE A 90 -13.20 11.85 -4.72
C PHE A 90 -13.50 11.08 -6.00
N ASN A 91 -14.77 11.00 -6.41
CA ASN A 91 -15.20 10.23 -7.58
C ASN A 91 -14.62 10.80 -8.88
N GLU A 92 -14.29 12.09 -8.92
CA GLU A 92 -13.74 12.76 -10.10
C GLU A 92 -12.30 12.33 -10.41
N THR A 93 -11.56 11.87 -9.40
CA THR A 93 -10.12 11.59 -9.51
C THR A 93 -9.78 10.16 -9.94
N ASN A 94 -10.73 9.21 -9.86
CA ASN A 94 -10.56 7.79 -10.18
C ASN A 94 -9.35 7.07 -9.51
N HIS A 95 -8.70 7.68 -8.51
CA HIS A 95 -7.53 7.09 -7.86
C HIS A 95 -7.89 6.05 -6.80
N LEU A 96 -9.09 6.11 -6.23
CA LEU A 96 -9.54 5.24 -5.16
C LEU A 96 -11.07 5.08 -5.21
N SER A 97 -11.56 3.87 -4.95
CA SER A 97 -13.00 3.58 -4.97
C SER A 97 -13.50 3.04 -3.64
N ASN A 98 -14.77 3.32 -3.33
CA ASN A 98 -15.44 2.80 -2.13
C ASN A 98 -15.40 1.27 -2.05
N VAL A 99 -15.50 0.58 -3.19
CA VAL A 99 -15.45 -0.89 -3.24
C VAL A 99 -14.05 -1.38 -2.85
N LEU A 100 -13.00 -0.75 -3.38
CA LEU A 100 -11.63 -1.13 -3.04
C LEU A 100 -11.33 -0.89 -1.56
N ILE A 101 -11.76 0.26 -1.01
CA ILE A 101 -11.56 0.56 0.41
C ILE A 101 -12.30 -0.46 1.29
N ASP A 102 -13.57 -0.72 1.01
CA ASP A 102 -14.38 -1.64 1.80
C ASP A 102 -13.78 -3.06 1.82
N ARG A 103 -13.37 -3.56 0.65
CA ARG A 103 -12.69 -4.85 0.54
C ARG A 103 -11.34 -4.85 1.25
N THR A 104 -10.54 -3.79 1.12
CA THR A 104 -9.24 -3.68 1.81
C THR A 104 -9.44 -3.74 3.34
N LEU A 105 -10.43 -3.03 3.87
CA LEU A 105 -10.73 -3.03 5.31
C LEU A 105 -11.19 -4.41 5.80
N ASN A 106 -12.06 -5.08 5.04
CA ASN A 106 -12.68 -6.34 5.47
C ASN A 106 -11.79 -7.57 5.21
N GLU A 107 -11.16 -7.64 4.04
CA GLU A 107 -10.42 -8.81 3.57
C GLU A 107 -8.94 -8.78 3.96
N LEU A 108 -8.38 -7.61 4.27
CA LEU A 108 -6.95 -7.48 4.62
C LEU A 108 -6.74 -6.87 6.01
N VAL A 109 -7.28 -5.68 6.29
CA VAL A 109 -7.05 -5.01 7.59
C VAL A 109 -7.59 -5.85 8.75
N ALA A 110 -8.81 -6.37 8.66
CA ALA A 110 -9.40 -7.15 9.74
C ALA A 110 -8.61 -8.44 10.06
N PRO A 111 -8.18 -9.26 9.08
CA PRO A 111 -7.25 -10.37 9.34
C PRO A 111 -5.89 -9.93 9.89
N LEU A 112 -5.28 -8.89 9.33
CA LEU A 112 -3.97 -8.40 9.76
C LEU A 112 -3.97 -7.91 11.21
N ARG A 113 -5.07 -7.32 11.69
CA ARG A 113 -5.24 -6.97 13.12
C ARG A 113 -5.21 -8.19 14.03
N LYS A 114 -5.78 -9.32 13.61
CA LYS A 114 -5.77 -10.57 14.37
C LYS A 114 -4.39 -11.21 14.40
N LEU A 115 -3.66 -11.12 13.28
CA LEU A 115 -2.28 -11.60 13.19
C LEU A 115 -1.32 -10.74 14.01
N ASN A 116 -1.62 -9.44 14.16
CA ASN A 116 -0.80 -8.48 14.90
C ASN A 116 0.67 -8.52 14.48
N LEU A 117 0.89 -8.47 13.16
CA LEU A 117 2.20 -8.62 12.55
C LEU A 117 3.17 -7.53 13.02
N LYS A 118 4.38 -7.96 13.36
CA LYS A 118 5.50 -7.07 13.65
C LYS A 118 6.21 -6.64 12.37
N GLU A 119 7.07 -5.64 12.46
CA GLU A 119 7.83 -5.16 11.29
C GLU A 119 8.68 -6.26 10.67
N GLU A 120 9.25 -7.13 11.49
CA GLU A 120 10.08 -8.26 11.08
C GLU A 120 9.30 -9.29 10.24
N GLU A 121 7.97 -9.33 10.39
CA GLU A 121 7.07 -10.21 9.62
C GLU A 121 6.50 -9.49 8.38
N ILE A 122 6.33 -8.17 8.45
CA ILE A 122 5.85 -7.36 7.32
C ILE A 122 6.88 -7.27 6.20
N VAL A 123 8.16 -7.11 6.54
CA VAL A 123 9.25 -7.01 5.55
C VAL A 123 9.30 -8.22 4.61
N PRO A 124 9.37 -9.49 5.09
CA PRO A 124 9.39 -10.65 4.20
C PRO A 124 8.11 -10.80 3.39
N LEU A 125 6.94 -10.43 3.92
CA LEU A 125 5.69 -10.42 3.14
C LEU A 125 5.75 -9.43 1.96
N LYS A 126 6.39 -8.26 2.13
CA LYS A 126 6.65 -7.34 1.01
C LYS A 126 7.56 -7.99 -0.02
N ALA A 127 8.63 -8.65 0.41
CA ALA A 127 9.56 -9.32 -0.50
C ALA A 127 8.86 -10.42 -1.31
N ILE A 128 7.97 -11.21 -0.71
CA ILE A 128 7.15 -12.21 -1.40
C ILE A 128 6.24 -11.56 -2.46
N ILE A 129 5.63 -10.42 -2.15
CA ILE A 129 4.79 -9.68 -3.11
C ILE A 129 5.63 -9.16 -4.29
N ILE A 130 6.84 -8.70 -4.02
CA ILE A 130 7.73 -8.07 -5.01
C ILE A 130 8.37 -9.11 -5.92
N LEU A 131 9.03 -10.11 -5.34
CA LEU A 131 9.75 -11.17 -6.06
C LEU A 131 8.80 -12.32 -6.47
N ASN A 132 7.64 -11.97 -7.04
CA ASN A 132 6.67 -12.96 -7.48
C ASN A 132 7.03 -13.48 -8.89
N PRO A 133 7.40 -14.76 -9.05
CA PRO A 133 7.82 -15.33 -10.33
C PRO A 133 6.65 -15.69 -11.25
N SER A 134 5.39 -15.61 -10.77
CA SER A 134 4.20 -16.08 -11.48
C SER A 134 3.47 -15.00 -12.27
N LYS A 135 4.15 -13.92 -12.66
CA LYS A 135 3.60 -12.84 -13.49
C LYS A 135 4.49 -12.53 -14.67
#